data_AF-A0AAW0I9M2-F1
#
_entry.id   AF-A0AAW0I9M2-F1
#
_cell.length_a   1.000
_cell.length_b   1.000
_cell.length_c   1.000
_cell.angle_alpha   90.00
_cell.angle_beta   90.00
_cell.angle_gamma   90.00
#
_symmetry.space_group_name_H-M   'P 1'
#
loop_
_entity.id
_entity.type
_entity.pdbx_description
1 polymer ?
#
loop_
_entity_poly.entity_id
_entity_poly.type
_entity_poly.pdbx_seq_one_letter_code
_entity_poly.pdbx_strand_id
1 'polypeptide(L)' 'MWCVPHPQKAGTTLVLLDTEGLGDVIKGDNQNDCWIFALAVLLSSTFVYNSMGPINQQALDQLQYPF' A
#
# COMPACT_ATOMS: atom_id res chain seq x y z
N MET A 1 8.66 2.09 7.37
CA MET A 1 7.91 3.19 8.03
C MET A 1 8.86 4.36 8.28
N TRP A 2 8.42 5.57 7.97
CA TRP A 2 9.18 6.80 8.24
C TRP A 2 8.28 7.87 8.86
N CYS A 3 8.65 8.35 10.05
CA CYS A 3 7.91 9.39 10.78
C CYS A 3 8.60 10.74 10.60
N VAL A 4 7.87 11.74 10.11
CA VAL A 4 8.36 13.10 9.89
C VAL A 4 7.34 14.14 10.36
N PRO A 5 7.73 15.38 10.69
CA PRO A 5 6.76 16.44 10.99
C PRO A 5 5.84 16.72 9.79
N HIS A 6 4.54 16.91 10.01
CA HIS A 6 3.61 17.22 8.93
C HIS A 6 3.87 18.63 8.37
N PRO A 7 4.14 18.80 7.06
CA PRO A 7 4.64 20.07 6.50
C PRO A 7 3.65 21.23 6.61
N GLN A 8 2.36 20.93 6.73
CA GLN A 8 1.27 21.92 6.82
C GLN A 8 0.46 21.88 8.13
N LYS A 9 0.76 20.97 9.08
CA LYS A 9 -0.04 20.78 10.31
C LYS A 9 0.88 20.75 11.52
N ALA A 10 0.98 21.88 12.22
CA ALA A 10 1.81 22.00 13.40
C ALA A 10 1.41 20.97 14.49
N GLY A 11 2.40 20.43 15.20
CA GLY A 11 2.19 19.43 16.25
C GLY A 11 1.70 18.06 15.77
N THR A 12 1.62 17.83 14.46
CA THR A 12 1.20 16.55 13.87
C THR A 12 2.39 15.83 13.23
N THR A 13 2.50 14.52 13.44
CA THR A 13 3.47 13.66 12.75
C THR A 13 2.82 13.04 11.52
N LEU A 14 3.47 13.18 10.37
CA LEU A 14 3.16 12.42 9.16
C LEU A 14 3.92 11.09 9.20
N VAL A 15 3.18 9.98 9.11
CA VAL A 15 3.75 8.64 9.04
C VAL A 15 3.65 8.13 7.61
N LEU A 16 4.79 7.87 6.99
CA LEU A 16 4.89 7.26 5.67
C LEU A 16 5.06 5.75 5.84
N LEU A 17 4.07 5.00 5.36
CA LEU A 17 4.07 3.54 5.32
C LEU A 17 4.34 3.12 3.87
N ASP A 18 5.50 2.51 3.65
CA ASP A 18 5.88 1.91 2.38
C ASP A 18 5.80 0.39 2.55
N THR A 19 5.10 -0.28 1.63
CA THR A 19 4.90 -1.74 1.64
C THR A 19 5.80 -2.35 0.56
N GLU A 20 6.42 -3.50 0.82
CA GLU A 20 7.06 -4.24 -0.27
C GLU A 20 6.01 -4.55 -1.36
N GLY A 21 6.44 -4.45 -2.61
CA GLY A 21 5.58 -4.54 -3.78
C GLY A 21 4.71 -5.78 -3.75
N LEU A 22 3.40 -5.55 -3.85
CA LEU A 22 2.38 -6.58 -3.95
C LEU A 22 2.63 -7.47 -5.17
N GLY A 23 2.74 -8.79 -4.97
CA GLY A 23 2.88 -9.76 -6.06
C GLY A 23 4.31 -9.99 -6.56
N ASP A 24 5.34 -9.80 -5.72
CA ASP A 24 6.69 -10.32 -6.03
C ASP A 24 6.69 -11.86 -5.93
N VAL A 25 6.28 -12.50 -7.02
CA VAL A 25 6.15 -13.95 -7.21
C VAL A 25 7.45 -14.71 -6.91
N ILE A 26 8.58 -14.01 -6.88
CA ILE A 26 9.92 -14.59 -6.65
C ILE A 26 10.21 -14.74 -5.15
N LYS A 27 9.52 -14.01 -4.27
CA LYS A 27 9.93 -13.86 -2.85
C LYS A 27 8.94 -14.29 -1.77
N GLY A 28 7.63 -14.49 -2.00
CA GLY A 28 6.76 -14.75 -0.86
C GLY A 28 5.36 -15.28 -1.12
N ASP A 29 4.87 -15.98 -0.08
CA ASP A 29 3.54 -16.56 0.08
C ASP A 29 2.43 -15.49 -0.13
N ASN A 30 1.58 -15.70 -1.15
CA ASN A 30 0.47 -14.80 -1.51
C ASN A 30 -0.43 -14.42 -0.32
N GLN A 31 -0.49 -15.23 0.75
CA GLN A 31 -1.28 -14.89 1.94
C GLN A 31 -0.72 -13.67 2.69
N ASN A 32 0.60 -13.53 2.78
CA ASN A 32 1.21 -12.41 3.50
C ASN A 32 0.98 -11.07 2.78
N ASP A 33 0.98 -11.06 1.45
CA ASP A 33 0.69 -9.88 0.64
C ASP A 33 -0.72 -9.36 0.91
N CYS A 34 -1.72 -10.25 1.02
CA CYS A 34 -3.09 -9.87 1.37
C CYS A 34 -3.17 -9.22 2.76
N TRP A 35 -2.47 -9.77 3.76
CA TRP A 35 -2.46 -9.21 5.12
C TRP A 35 -1.74 -7.86 5.19
N ILE A 36 -0.62 -7.70 4.49
CA ILE A 36 0.11 -6.43 4.41
C ILE A 36 -0.77 -5.37 3.73
N PHE A 37 -1.46 -5.72 2.64
CA PHE A 37 -2.40 -4.83 1.97
C PHE A 37 -3.53 -4.40 2.91
N ALA A 38 -4.19 -5.36 3.58
CA ALA A 38 -5.27 -5.07 4.52
C ALA A 38 -4.80 -4.18 5.69
N LEU A 39 -3.62 -4.44 6.25
CA LEU A 39 -3.03 -3.61 7.30
C LEU A 39 -2.71 -2.21 6.80
N ALA A 40 -2.16 -2.05 5.61
CA ALA A 40 -1.87 -0.75 5.03
C ALA A 40 -3.15 0.08 4.84
N VAL A 41 -4.23 -0.54 4.37
CA VAL A 41 -5.54 0.10 4.25
C VAL A 41 -6.08 0.50 5.63
N LEU A 42 -6.04 -0.39 6.62
CA LEU A 42 -6.59 -0.13 7.96
C LEU A 42 -5.79 0.90 8.78
N LEU A 43 -4.47 0.94 8.62
CA LEU A 43 -3.58 1.83 9.38
C LEU A 43 -3.43 3.22 8.73
N SER A 44 -3.69 3.35 7.43
CA SER A 44 -3.52 4.60 6.72
C SER A 44 -4.75 5.51 6.84
N SER A 45 -4.53 6.82 7.02
CA SER A 45 -5.60 7.82 6.83
C SER A 45 -5.83 8.15 5.35
N THR A 46 -4.87 7.79 4.50
CA THR A 46 -4.93 7.95 3.04
C THR A 46 -4.07 6.85 2.44
N PHE A 47 -4.66 6.05 1.56
CA PHE A 47 -3.99 4.95 0.90
C PHE A 47 -3.60 5.34 -0.53
N VAL A 48 -2.35 5.08 -0.92
CA VAL A 48 -1.84 5.34 -2.27
C VAL A 48 -1.50 4.01 -2.91
N TYR A 49 -2.26 3.62 -3.94
CA TYR A 49 -1.95 2.46 -4.76
C TYR A 49 -1.13 2.91 -5.98
N ASN A 50 0.08 2.36 -6.13
CA ASN A 50 0.99 2.68 -7.22
C ASN A 50 1.06 1.52 -8.21
N SER A 51 0.60 1.74 -9.44
CA SER A 51 0.69 0.77 -10.55
C SER A 51 1.42 1.37 -11.75
N MET A 52 2.05 0.50 -12.53
CA MET A 52 2.77 0.91 -13.73
C MET A 52 1.86 0.84 -14.96
N GLY A 53 1.93 1.86 -15.82
CA GLY A 53 1.17 1.90 -17.07
C GLY A 53 -0.25 2.45 -16.91
N PRO A 54 -1.09 2.35 -17.95
CA PRO A 54 -2.46 2.86 -17.92
C PRO A 54 -3.37 1.97 -17.06
N ILE A 55 -4.47 2.56 -16.58
CA ILE A 55 -5.53 1.81 -15.88
C ILE A 55 -6.26 0.95 -16.93
N ASN A 56 -5.94 -0.34 -16.95
CA ASN A 56 -6.56 -1.36 -17.78
C ASN A 56 -7.21 -2.44 -16.91
N GLN A 57 -7.84 -3.46 -17.53
CA GLN A 57 -8.48 -4.54 -16.78
C GLN A 57 -7.50 -5.26 -15.84
N GLN A 58 -6.27 -5.53 -16.30
CA GLN A 58 -5.25 -6.17 -15.50
C GLN A 58 -4.90 -5.37 -14.23
N ALA A 59 -4.80 -4.04 -14.33
CA ALA A 59 -4.56 -3.17 -13.18
C ALA A 59 -5.71 -3.21 -12.16
N LEU A 60 -6.96 -3.38 -12.64
CA LEU A 60 -8.12 -3.55 -11.77
C LEU A 60 -8.14 -4.94 -11.12
N ASP A 61 -7.80 -5.99 -11.88
CA ASP A 61 -7.73 -7.36 -11.37
C ASP A 61 -6.64 -7.51 -10.29
N GLN A 62 -5.51 -6.82 -10.44
CA GLN A 62 -4.43 -6.76 -9.43
C GLN A 62 -4.79 -5.95 -8.19
N LEU A 63 -5.72 -5.01 -8.30
CA LEU A 63 -6.25 -4.27 -7.17
C LEU A 63 -7.33 -5.08 -6.41
N GLN A 64 -8.06 -5.93 -7.13
CA GLN A 64 -9.07 -6.81 -6.57
C GLN A 64 -8.38 -7.98 -5.85
N TYR A 65 -8.02 -7.79 -4.58
CA TYR A 65 -7.61 -8.90 -3.70
C TYR A 65 -8.85 -9.73 -3.31
N PRO A 66 -8.98 -10.98 -3.79
CA PRO A 66 -10.05 -11.85 -3.34
C PRO A 66 -9.78 -12.26 -1.88
N PHE A 67 -10.84 -12.23 -1.07
CA PHE A 67 -10.86 -12.79 0.27
C PHE A 67 -10.73 -14.32 0.24
#